data_AF-A0AA40T3I6-F1
#
_entry.id   AF-A0AA40T3I6-F1
#
_cell.length_a   1.000
_cell.length_b   1.000
_cell.length_c   1.000
_cell.angle_alpha   90.00
_cell.angle_beta   90.00
_cell.angle_gamma   90.00
#
_symmetry.space_group_name_H-M   'P 1'
#
loop_
_entity.id
_entity.type
_entity.pdbx_description
1 polymer ?
#
loop_
_entity_poly.entity_id
_entity_poly.type
_entity_poly.pdbx_seq_one_letter_code
_entity_poly.pdbx_strand_id
1 'polypeptide(L)'
;MSSSKQKINGSNAKSGLTQKSSSLRLTTKEFKKGERVMLRSHDQVTKQRLVLGIQLINESWFYFVEWMPPALEECTSLDNRLALVQEKDLVRVVFNSKQ
;
A
#
# COMPACT_ATOMS: atom_id res chain seq x y z
N MET A 1 35.87 -68.38 -4.14
CA MET A 1 35.62 -67.04 -4.69
C MET A 1 34.10 -66.87 -4.80
N SER A 2 33.48 -66.05 -3.97
CA SER A 2 32.02 -65.84 -3.99
C SER A 2 31.74 -64.33 -3.89
N SER A 3 31.23 -63.76 -4.98
CA SER A 3 30.99 -62.32 -5.15
C SER A 3 29.67 -61.91 -4.51
N SER A 4 29.74 -61.06 -3.49
CA SER A 4 28.56 -60.44 -2.88
C SER A 4 28.14 -59.21 -3.66
N LYS A 5 26.89 -59.20 -4.14
CA LYS A 5 26.27 -58.07 -4.86
C LYS A 5 25.81 -57.00 -3.87
N GLN A 6 26.25 -55.76 -4.11
CA GLN A 6 25.76 -54.54 -3.44
C GLN A 6 24.30 -54.27 -3.81
N LYS A 7 23.48 -53.92 -2.81
CA LYS A 7 22.14 -53.35 -3.01
C LYS A 7 22.10 -51.96 -2.39
N ILE A 8 22.00 -50.96 -3.27
CA ILE A 8 21.77 -49.55 -2.98
C ILE A 8 20.27 -49.34 -2.70
N ASN A 9 19.93 -48.77 -1.54
CA ASN A 9 18.58 -48.27 -1.27
C ASN A 9 18.66 -46.76 -1.03
N GLY A 10 18.26 -46.00 -2.05
CA GLY A 10 18.09 -44.55 -1.97
C GLY A 10 16.89 -44.18 -1.12
N SER A 11 17.08 -43.22 -0.21
CA SER A 11 16.01 -42.51 0.49
C SER A 11 16.07 -41.05 0.03
N ASN A 12 15.36 -40.76 -1.07
CA ASN A 12 15.21 -39.40 -1.56
C ASN A 12 13.98 -38.78 -0.86
N ALA A 13 14.18 -38.25 0.34
CA ALA A 13 13.18 -37.44 1.02
C ALA A 13 13.11 -36.08 0.32
N LYS A 14 12.27 -35.98 -0.72
CA LYS A 14 11.80 -34.70 -1.24
C LYS A 14 10.91 -34.06 -0.17
N SER A 15 11.51 -33.29 0.74
CA SER A 15 10.77 -32.33 1.55
C SER A 15 10.27 -31.24 0.62
N GLY A 16 9.02 -31.40 0.16
CA GLY A 16 8.28 -30.35 -0.52
C GLY A 16 8.15 -29.17 0.45
N LEU A 17 9.09 -28.23 0.37
CA LEU A 17 8.93 -26.91 0.95
C LEU A 17 7.87 -26.23 0.09
N THR A 18 6.61 -26.40 0.46
CA THR A 18 5.52 -25.57 -0.04
C THR A 18 5.85 -24.15 0.39
N GLN A 19 6.53 -23.40 -0.48
CA GLN A 19 6.60 -21.95 -0.38
C GLN A 19 5.17 -21.46 -0.54
N LYS A 20 4.45 -21.33 0.59
CA LYS A 20 3.36 -20.38 0.70
C LYS A 20 3.98 -19.05 0.28
N SER A 21 3.74 -18.66 -0.96
CA SER A 21 3.92 -17.29 -1.42
C SER A 21 2.91 -16.48 -0.61
N SER A 22 3.31 -16.09 0.60
CA SER A 22 2.74 -14.93 1.24
C SER A 22 3.05 -13.82 0.26
N SER A 23 2.04 -13.39 -0.50
CA SER A 23 2.07 -12.16 -1.24
C SER A 23 2.59 -11.11 -0.28
N LEU A 24 3.88 -10.81 -0.37
CA LEU A 24 4.42 -9.57 0.15
C LEU A 24 3.65 -8.56 -0.68
N ARG A 25 2.58 -8.02 -0.10
CA ARG A 25 1.97 -6.81 -0.62
C ARG A 25 3.10 -5.82 -0.53
N LEU A 26 3.86 -5.70 -1.62
CA LEU A 26 4.65 -4.53 -1.93
C LEU A 26 3.61 -3.43 -1.91
N THR A 27 3.38 -2.86 -0.73
CA THR A 27 2.69 -1.60 -0.60
C THR A 27 3.61 -0.67 -1.36
N THR A 28 3.31 -0.46 -2.63
CA THR A 28 3.95 0.59 -3.41
C THR A 28 3.90 1.81 -2.52
N LYS A 29 5.08 2.30 -2.14
CA LYS A 29 5.21 3.42 -1.21
C LYS A 29 4.46 4.64 -1.76
N GLU A 30 4.48 4.75 -3.08
CA GLU A 30 3.89 5.84 -3.84
C GLU A 30 2.36 5.78 -3.94
N PHE A 31 1.72 6.89 -3.59
CA PHE A 31 0.30 7.10 -3.85
C PHE A 31 0.04 7.42 -5.32
N LYS A 32 -1.16 7.11 -5.81
CA LYS A 32 -1.59 7.36 -7.19
C LYS A 32 -2.69 8.42 -7.25
N LYS A 33 -2.77 9.13 -8.37
CA LYS A 33 -3.88 10.05 -8.65
C LYS A 33 -5.22 9.30 -8.53
N GLY A 34 -6.18 9.91 -7.84
CA GLY A 34 -7.49 9.34 -7.55
C GLY A 34 -7.54 8.46 -6.29
N GLU A 35 -6.41 8.17 -5.65
CA GLU A 35 -6.43 7.41 -4.39
C GLU A 35 -6.99 8.24 -3.23
N ARG A 36 -7.72 7.56 -2.35
CA ARG A 36 -8.21 8.11 -1.08
C ARG A 36 -7.15 7.93 0.01
N VAL A 37 -6.78 9.05 0.63
CA VAL A 37 -5.75 9.12 1.66
C VAL A 37 -6.27 9.90 2.87
N MET A 38 -5.57 9.81 3.99
CA MET A 38 -5.78 10.71 5.13
C MET A 38 -4.45 11.36 5.49
N LEU A 39 -4.50 12.54 6.10
CA LEU A 39 -3.31 13.11 6.72
C LEU A 39 -3.05 12.39 8.05
N ARG A 40 -1.79 12.06 8.32
CA ARG A 40 -1.36 11.37 9.55
C ARG A 40 -1.71 12.16 10.82
N SER A 41 -1.73 13.49 10.75
CA SER A 41 -2.06 14.37 11.88
C SER A 41 -3.55 14.44 12.20
N HIS A 42 -4.43 13.93 11.33
CA HIS A 42 -5.86 13.89 11.59
C HIS A 42 -6.23 12.57 12.27
N ASP A 43 -6.81 12.70 13.46
CA ASP A 43 -7.36 11.63 14.29
C ASP A 43 -8.71 11.09 13.78
N GLN A 44 -9.38 11.87 12.92
CA GLN A 44 -10.70 11.53 12.39
C GLN A 44 -10.62 10.90 10.99
N VAL A 45 -11.06 9.64 10.91
CA VAL A 45 -11.21 8.83 9.68
C VAL A 45 -12.10 9.52 8.63
N THR A 46 -12.91 10.50 9.03
CA THR A 46 -13.85 11.24 8.17
C THR A 46 -13.18 12.28 7.27
N LYS A 47 -11.93 12.69 7.53
CA LYS A 47 -11.22 13.69 6.70
C LYS A 47 -10.38 13.05 5.60
N GLN A 48 -11.02 12.17 4.81
CA GLN A 48 -10.38 11.60 3.62
C GLN A 48 -10.13 12.69 2.58
N ARG A 49 -9.02 12.53 1.87
CA ARG A 49 -8.60 13.40 0.77
C ARG A 49 -8.38 12.59 -0.49
N LEU A 50 -8.49 13.26 -1.64
CA LEU A 50 -8.22 12.70 -2.95
C LEU A 50 -6.85 13.17 -3.44
N VAL A 51 -6.01 12.26 -3.93
CA VAL A 51 -4.77 12.63 -4.61
C VAL A 51 -5.10 13.18 -6.01
N LEU A 52 -4.79 14.44 -6.25
CA LEU A 52 -5.00 15.10 -7.55
C LEU A 52 -3.73 15.13 -8.41
N GLY A 53 -2.57 15.25 -7.77
CA GLY A 53 -1.28 15.40 -8.43
C GLY A 53 -0.13 14.84 -7.61
N ILE A 54 0.98 14.56 -8.30
CA ILE A 54 2.20 13.97 -7.74
C ILE A 54 3.37 14.80 -8.26
N GLN A 55 4.29 15.18 -7.38
CA GLN A 55 5.48 15.94 -7.73
C GLN A 55 6.70 15.37 -7.01
N LEU A 56 7.83 15.28 -7.72
CA LEU A 56 9.13 14.98 -7.14
C LEU A 56 9.88 16.29 -6.93
N ILE A 57 10.21 16.62 -5.68
CA ILE A 57 10.96 17.84 -5.32
C ILE A 57 12.10 17.40 -4.40
N ASN A 58 13.34 17.70 -4.78
CA ASN A 58 14.54 17.34 -3.99
C ASN A 58 14.53 15.85 -3.58
N GLU A 59 14.34 14.96 -4.57
CA GLU A 59 14.30 13.50 -4.38
C GLU A 59 13.20 13.00 -3.43
N SER A 60 12.26 13.86 -3.05
CA SER A 60 11.16 13.55 -2.14
C SER A 60 9.82 13.64 -2.86
N TRP A 61 8.94 12.67 -2.61
CA TRP A 61 7.59 12.67 -3.16
C TRP A 61 6.66 13.62 -2.39
N PHE A 62 6.00 14.49 -3.15
CA PHE A 62 4.94 15.37 -2.69
C PHE A 62 3.64 15.08 -3.43
N TYR A 63 2.54 15.24 -2.72
CA TYR A 63 1.21 14.91 -3.21
C TYR A 63 0.30 16.11 -3.05
N PHE A 64 -0.32 16.50 -4.14
CA PHE A 64 -1.37 17.51 -4.15
C PHE A 64 -2.69 16.81 -3.82
N VAL A 65 -3.27 17.15 -2.67
CA VAL A 65 -4.45 16.48 -2.12
C VAL A 65 -5.59 17.47 -1.91
N GLU A 66 -6.79 17.06 -2.30
CA GLU A 66 -8.02 17.83 -2.10
C GLU A 66 -8.87 17.20 -1.00
N TRP A 67 -9.30 18.02 -0.04
CA TRP A 67 -10.40 17.66 0.85
C TRP A 67 -11.71 17.75 0.08
N MET A 68 -12.44 16.63 0.00
CA MET A 68 -13.79 16.61 -0.55
C MET A 68 -14.77 16.91 0.59
N PRO A 69 -15.44 18.08 0.61
CA PRO A 69 -16.52 18.32 1.55
C PRO A 69 -17.68 17.34 1.27
N PRO A 70 -18.54 17.07 2.27
CA PRO A 70 -19.83 16.42 2.03
C PRO A 70 -20.56 17.12 0.88
N ALA A 71 -21.27 16.36 0.04
CA ALA A 71 -21.78 16.79 -1.28
C ALA A 71 -22.78 17.98 -1.30
N LEU A 72 -22.95 18.70 -0.19
CA LEU A 72 -23.99 19.70 0.03
C LEU A 72 -23.49 21.04 0.60
N GLU A 73 -22.20 21.21 0.90
CA GLU A 73 -21.68 22.50 1.35
C GLU A 73 -21.12 23.30 0.17
N GLU A 74 -21.76 24.44 -0.15
CA GLU A 74 -21.23 25.40 -1.10
C GLU A 74 -19.81 25.81 -0.67
N CYS A 75 -18.84 25.45 -1.50
CA CYS A 75 -17.45 25.63 -1.15
C CYS A 75 -17.06 27.11 -1.28
N THR A 76 -17.07 27.83 -0.15
CA THR A 76 -16.84 29.27 -0.11
C THR A 76 -15.38 29.70 -0.32
N SER A 77 -14.40 28.79 -0.26
CA SER A 77 -13.01 29.07 -0.64
C SER A 77 -12.24 27.82 -1.06
N LEU A 78 -11.57 27.88 -2.22
CA LEU A 78 -10.68 26.84 -2.72
C LEU A 78 -9.42 26.66 -1.84
N ASP A 79 -8.97 27.73 -1.19
CA ASP A 79 -7.68 27.79 -0.49
C ASP A 79 -7.58 26.85 0.70
N ASN A 80 -8.72 26.50 1.33
CA ASN A 80 -8.74 25.61 2.49
C ASN A 80 -8.89 24.12 2.13
N ARG A 81 -9.11 23.78 0.85
CA ARG A 81 -9.33 22.39 0.42
C ARG A 81 -8.05 21.70 -0.02
N LEU A 82 -7.13 22.44 -0.60
CA LEU A 82 -5.96 21.90 -1.26
C LEU A 82 -4.75 21.92 -0.32
N ALA A 83 -3.92 20.88 -0.39
CA ALA A 83 -2.65 20.86 0.32
C ALA A 83 -1.59 20.14 -0.52
N LEU A 84 -0.36 20.63 -0.44
CA LEU A 84 0.82 19.91 -0.91
C LEU A 84 1.51 19.30 0.30
N VAL A 85 1.55 17.97 0.38
CA VAL A 85 2.05 17.24 1.56
C VAL A 85 3.08 16.21 1.16
N GLN A 86 4.00 15.88 2.08
CA GLN A 86 5.00 14.84 1.85
C GLN A 86 4.38 13.44 2.00
N GLU A 87 4.98 12.45 1.37
CA GLU A 87 4.57 11.04 1.48
C GLU A 87 4.39 10.57 2.93
N LYS A 88 5.33 10.95 3.81
CA LYS A 88 5.32 10.55 5.22
C LYS A 88 4.08 11.02 5.97
N ASP A 89 3.46 12.11 5.52
CA ASP A 89 2.30 12.74 6.16
C ASP A 89 0.98 12.14 5.68
N LEU A 90 1.03 11.18 4.74
CA LEU A 90 -0.13 10.48 4.21
C LEU A 90 -0.25 9.06 4.74
N VAL A 91 -1.49 8.61 4.88
CA VAL A 91 -1.85 7.22 5.16
C VAL A 91 -2.93 6.74 4.18
N ARG A 92 -2.83 5.47 3.74
CA ARG A 92 -3.83 4.85 2.86
C ARG A 92 -5.09 4.54 3.64
N VAL A 93 -6.25 4.81 3.05
CA VAL A 93 -7.54 4.34 3.58
C VAL A 93 -7.72 2.89 3.14
N VAL A 94 -7.87 1.96 4.10
CA VAL A 94 -8.19 0.56 3.82
C VAL A 94 -9.67 0.35 4.08
N PHE A 95 -10.44 0.05 3.04
CA PHE A 95 -11.83 -0.39 3.20
C PHE A 95 -11.82 -1.87 3.57
N ASN A 96 -12.07 -2.19 4.84
CA ASN A 96 -12.38 -3.55 5.23
C ASN A 96 -13.84 -3.83 4.87
N SER A 97 -14.09 -4.37 3.68
CA SER A 97 -15.38 -4.97 3.35
C SER A 97 -15.52 -6.28 4.13
N LYS A 98 -16.10 -6.23 5.34
CA LYS A 98 -16.74 -7.43 5.89
C LYS A 98 -18.04 -7.62 5.09
N GLN A 99 -18.05 -8.66 4.25
CA GLN A 99 -19.27 -9.22 3.67
C GLN A 99 -20.10 -9.87 4.76
#